data_AF-A0A3C1ESZ8-F1
#
_entry.id   AF-A0A3C1ESZ8-F1
#
_cell.length_a   1.000
_cell.length_b   1.000
_cell.length_c   1.000
_cell.angle_alpha   90.00
_cell.angle_beta   90.00
_cell.angle_gamma   90.00
#
_symmetry.space_group_name_H-M   'P 1'
#
loop_
_entity.id
_entity.type
_entity.pdbx_description
1 polymer ?
#
loop_
_entity_poly.entity_id
_entity_poly.type
_entity_poly.pdbx_seq_one_letter_code
_entity_poly.pdbx_strand_id
1 'polypeptide(L)'
;MPGRNRPWLLLACLLAAAPLRSQDSAPPEPKFKSYAPASGLFACEIPSSWSPVEEEDALGPVAHILGPDNPAGTFRTGLSVRWFEPGLPGFLDAKKAIDFLRRPDRALDRHATPVRPLRVSGLLGRSFELFETRLLPLEQLPASPEVIHHYVAVIPSGAGYYVIRLSSTRDVYLDFRDEFSRFLKNFQPLGR
;
A
#
# COMPACT_ATOMS: atom_id res chain seq x y z
N MET A 1 13.49 22.53 -93.73
CA MET A 1 13.86 21.10 -93.63
C MET A 1 15.06 20.99 -92.68
N PRO A 2 15.29 19.85 -92.01
CA PRO A 2 14.53 19.15 -90.95
C PRO A 2 14.94 19.73 -89.56
N GLY A 3 14.58 19.30 -88.35
CA GLY A 3 13.93 18.10 -87.84
C GLY A 3 14.00 18.11 -86.30
N ARG A 4 12.93 17.62 -85.66
CA ARG A 4 12.92 16.67 -84.53
C ARG A 4 13.62 17.04 -83.21
N ASN A 5 12.81 17.20 -82.16
CA ASN A 5 12.69 16.30 -80.99
C ASN A 5 12.55 17.05 -79.64
N ARG A 6 11.32 17.14 -79.14
CA ARG A 6 11.00 16.85 -77.72
C ARG A 6 11.10 15.31 -77.54
N PRO A 7 11.25 14.68 -76.35
CA PRO A 7 10.80 15.15 -75.02
C PRO A 7 11.64 14.67 -73.79
N TRP A 8 11.76 15.47 -72.73
CA TRP A 8 12.12 14.99 -71.38
C TRP A 8 11.25 15.80 -70.40
N LEU A 9 10.09 15.29 -69.94
CA LEU A 9 9.91 14.50 -68.71
C LEU A 9 10.80 14.99 -67.56
N LEU A 10 10.20 15.63 -66.56
CA LEU A 10 10.19 15.14 -65.17
C LEU A 10 9.26 16.05 -64.34
N LEU A 11 8.06 15.51 -64.14
CA LEU A 11 7.04 16.00 -63.22
C LEU A 11 7.57 15.81 -61.79
N ALA A 12 7.83 16.92 -61.09
CA ALA A 12 8.34 16.89 -59.73
C ALA A 12 7.25 16.36 -58.77
N CYS A 13 7.51 15.18 -58.19
CA CYS A 13 6.72 14.62 -57.10
C CYS A 13 6.82 15.52 -55.87
N LEU A 14 5.75 16.25 -55.56
CA LEU A 14 5.49 16.83 -54.23
C LEU A 14 5.30 15.67 -53.24
N LEU A 15 6.40 15.24 -52.62
CA LEU A 15 6.37 14.38 -51.44
C LEU A 15 5.81 15.20 -50.27
N ALA A 16 4.59 14.86 -49.87
CA ALA A 16 3.97 15.34 -48.66
C ALA A 16 4.87 14.98 -47.46
N ALA A 17 5.44 16.00 -46.82
CA ALA A 17 6.08 15.87 -45.52
C ALA A 17 4.99 15.57 -44.48
N ALA A 18 4.69 14.28 -44.29
CA ALA A 18 3.99 13.85 -43.08
C ALA A 18 4.95 14.09 -41.90
N PRO A 19 4.57 14.88 -40.89
CA PRO A 19 5.38 14.98 -39.69
C PRO A 19 5.46 13.57 -39.09
N LEU A 20 6.68 13.01 -39.01
CA LEU A 20 6.95 11.90 -38.12
C LEU A 20 6.53 12.36 -36.73
N ARG A 21 5.36 11.91 -36.25
CA ARG A 21 5.10 11.86 -34.82
C ARG A 21 6.19 10.95 -34.27
N SER A 22 7.19 11.54 -33.61
CA SER A 22 8.03 10.83 -32.66
C SER A 22 7.08 10.01 -31.80
N GLN A 23 7.25 8.68 -31.84
CA GLN A 23 6.81 7.83 -30.74
C GLN A 23 7.65 8.25 -29.53
N ASP A 24 7.31 9.39 -28.94
CA ASP A 24 7.74 9.75 -27.60
C ASP A 24 7.24 8.61 -26.73
N SER A 25 8.20 7.77 -26.33
CA SER A 25 7.98 6.68 -25.40
C SER A 25 7.30 7.31 -24.20
N ALA A 26 6.09 6.84 -23.90
CA ALA A 26 5.34 7.37 -22.76
C ALA A 26 6.27 7.40 -21.54
N PRO A 27 6.31 8.53 -20.79
CA PRO A 27 7.19 8.63 -19.65
C PRO A 27 6.91 7.44 -18.71
N PRO A 28 7.96 6.84 -18.12
CA PRO A 28 7.80 5.66 -17.29
C PRO A 28 6.78 5.95 -16.18
N GLU A 29 5.84 5.03 -15.98
CA GLU A 29 4.83 5.18 -14.94
C GLU A 29 5.51 5.43 -13.58
N PRO A 30 4.98 6.37 -12.78
CA PRO A 30 5.59 6.67 -11.50
C PRO A 30 5.52 5.43 -10.60
N LYS A 31 6.61 5.12 -9.89
CA LYS A 31 6.68 3.96 -8.98
C LYS A 31 5.70 4.06 -7.80
N PHE A 32 5.30 5.27 -7.45
CA PHE A 32 4.39 5.58 -6.36
C PHE A 32 3.29 6.53 -6.83
N LYS A 33 2.12 6.42 -6.22
CA LYS A 33 0.97 7.30 -6.45
C LYS A 33 0.46 7.86 -5.13
N SER A 34 -0.03 9.08 -5.16
CA SER A 34 -0.75 9.67 -4.03
C SER A 34 -2.07 8.93 -3.81
N TYR A 35 -2.44 8.72 -2.56
CA TYR A 35 -3.67 8.06 -2.17
C TYR A 35 -4.29 8.77 -0.96
N ALA A 36 -5.60 8.95 -1.01
CA ALA A 36 -6.46 9.33 0.10
C ALA A 36 -7.73 8.45 0.02
N PRO A 37 -8.18 7.85 1.14
CA PRO A 37 -9.43 7.10 1.18
C PRO A 37 -10.64 8.05 1.00
N ALA A 38 -11.80 7.49 0.64
CA ALA A 38 -13.03 8.26 0.45
C ALA A 38 -13.53 8.86 1.77
N SER A 39 -13.23 8.23 2.92
CA SER A 39 -13.47 8.80 4.25
C SER A 39 -12.72 10.10 4.52
N GLY A 40 -11.66 10.40 3.75
CA GLY A 40 -10.83 11.59 3.96
C GLY A 40 -9.99 11.54 5.24
N LEU A 41 -9.80 10.37 5.85
CA LEU A 41 -9.11 10.24 7.13
C LEU A 41 -7.61 10.54 7.06
N PHE A 42 -6.97 10.32 5.93
CA PHE A 42 -5.52 10.53 5.75
C PHE A 42 -5.15 10.71 4.28
N ALA A 43 -3.91 11.13 4.04
CA ALA A 43 -3.26 11.05 2.73
C ALA A 43 -1.90 10.38 2.86
N CYS A 44 -1.42 9.74 1.80
CA CYS A 44 -0.11 9.11 1.75
C CYS A 44 0.36 8.86 0.32
N GLU A 45 1.57 8.31 0.17
CA GLU A 45 2.03 7.68 -1.06
C GLU A 45 2.03 6.16 -0.92
N ILE A 46 1.54 5.46 -1.93
CA ILE A 46 1.54 3.99 -2.02
C ILE A 46 2.22 3.53 -3.32
N PRO A 47 2.78 2.31 -3.37
CA PRO A 47 3.29 1.79 -4.63
C PRO A 47 2.20 1.75 -5.70
N SER A 48 2.53 2.12 -6.93
CA SER A 48 1.52 2.24 -7.99
C SER A 48 0.86 0.91 -8.34
N SER A 49 1.59 -0.19 -8.16
CA SER A 49 1.11 -1.56 -8.33
C SER A 49 0.18 -2.05 -7.23
N TRP A 50 0.04 -1.32 -6.11
CA TRP A 50 -0.82 -1.71 -5.01
C TRP A 50 -2.25 -1.18 -5.21
N SER A 51 -3.22 -1.94 -4.72
CA SER A 51 -4.65 -1.71 -4.92
C SER A 51 -5.31 -1.31 -3.61
N PRO A 52 -5.70 -0.02 -3.44
CA PRO A 52 -6.44 0.41 -2.27
C PRO A 52 -7.93 0.03 -2.38
N VAL A 53 -8.51 -0.37 -1.25
CA VAL A 53 -9.94 -0.62 -1.04
C VAL A 53 -10.30 -0.06 0.34
N GLU A 54 -11.42 0.64 0.43
CA GLU A 54 -11.95 1.08 1.72
C GLU A 54 -13.26 0.34 2.01
N GLU A 55 -13.36 -0.16 3.24
CA GLU A 55 -14.52 -0.91 3.73
C GLU A 55 -15.00 -0.28 5.04
N GLU A 56 -16.29 -0.42 5.33
CA GLU A 56 -16.90 -0.02 6.59
C GLU A 56 -17.30 -1.27 7.35
N ASP A 57 -16.83 -1.43 8.60
CA ASP A 57 -17.26 -2.52 9.47
C ASP A 57 -17.83 -2.00 10.80
N ALA A 58 -18.09 -2.90 11.74
CA ALA A 58 -18.66 -2.55 13.04
C ALA A 58 -17.79 -1.59 13.88
N LEU A 59 -16.52 -1.40 13.52
CA LEU A 59 -15.55 -0.51 14.17
C LEU A 59 -15.27 0.75 13.33
N GLY A 60 -16.03 0.99 12.26
CA GLY A 60 -15.88 2.14 11.39
C GLY A 60 -15.10 1.84 10.10
N PRO A 61 -14.65 2.89 9.37
CA PRO A 61 -13.93 2.73 8.12
C PRO A 61 -12.53 2.15 8.31
N VAL A 62 -12.12 1.31 7.37
CA VAL A 62 -10.78 0.77 7.24
C VAL A 62 -10.32 0.84 5.80
N ALA A 63 -9.15 1.45 5.60
CA ALA A 63 -8.49 1.45 4.30
C ALA A 63 -7.50 0.28 4.23
N HIS A 64 -7.74 -0.64 3.31
CA HIS A 64 -6.86 -1.73 2.93
C HIS A 64 -6.06 -1.35 1.69
N ILE A 65 -4.74 -1.51 1.71
CA ILE A 65 -3.89 -1.29 0.54
C ILE A 65 -3.20 -2.61 0.24
N LEU A 66 -3.70 -3.30 -0.78
CA LEU A 66 -3.33 -4.66 -1.13
C LEU A 66 -2.07 -4.67 -2.00
N GLY A 67 -1.04 -5.34 -1.51
CA GLY A 67 0.20 -5.60 -2.22
C GLY A 67 0.17 -6.93 -2.97
N PRO A 68 1.35 -7.44 -3.38
CA PRO A 68 1.44 -8.69 -4.11
C PRO A 68 1.20 -9.91 -3.21
N ASP A 69 0.90 -11.04 -3.86
CA ASP A 69 0.89 -12.35 -3.22
C ASP A 69 2.32 -12.77 -2.86
N ASN A 70 2.45 -13.55 -1.79
CA ASN A 70 3.70 -14.22 -1.47
C ASN A 70 4.07 -15.24 -2.57
N PRO A 71 5.33 -15.71 -2.63
CA PRO A 71 5.77 -16.66 -3.66
C PRO A 71 4.94 -17.93 -3.76
N ALA A 72 4.36 -18.39 -2.63
CA ALA A 72 3.49 -19.57 -2.59
C ALA A 72 2.03 -19.28 -3.00
N GLY A 73 1.63 -18.01 -3.17
CA GLY A 73 0.26 -17.61 -3.50
C GLY A 73 -0.77 -17.85 -2.38
N THR A 74 -0.32 -18.16 -1.16
CA THR A 74 -1.16 -18.52 -0.01
C THR A 74 -1.54 -17.32 0.85
N PHE A 75 -0.82 -16.20 0.73
CA PHE A 75 -1.06 -14.99 1.50
C PHE A 75 -0.77 -13.73 0.69
N ARG A 76 -1.66 -12.74 0.79
CA ARG A 76 -1.46 -11.43 0.17
C ARG A 76 -0.88 -10.45 1.16
N THR A 77 0.24 -9.82 0.81
CA THR A 77 0.78 -8.72 1.59
C THR A 77 -0.19 -7.55 1.56
N GLY A 78 -0.37 -6.87 2.69
CA GLY A 78 -1.27 -5.72 2.73
C GLY A 78 -0.99 -4.77 3.87
N LEU A 79 -1.37 -3.52 3.66
CA LEU A 79 -1.49 -2.51 4.70
C LEU A 79 -2.95 -2.34 5.09
N SER A 80 -3.21 -2.11 6.37
CA SER A 80 -4.50 -1.59 6.82
C SER A 80 -4.30 -0.35 7.67
N VAL A 81 -5.17 0.64 7.47
CA VAL A 81 -5.24 1.87 8.26
C VAL A 81 -6.64 1.99 8.83
N ARG A 82 -6.73 2.13 10.16
CA ARG A 82 -7.98 2.37 10.86
C ARG A 82 -7.86 3.55 11.81
N TRP A 83 -8.91 4.34 11.89
CA TRP A 83 -9.07 5.42 12.87
C TRP A 83 -9.92 4.96 14.05
N PHE A 84 -9.54 5.38 15.25
CA PHE A 84 -10.30 5.16 16.48
C PHE A 84 -10.43 6.48 17.23
N GLU A 85 -11.65 6.83 17.64
CA GLU A 85 -11.94 8.04 18.41
C GLU A 85 -12.93 7.79 19.55
N PRO A 86 -12.89 8.63 20.61
CA PRO A 86 -13.83 8.54 21.71
C PRO A 86 -15.28 8.60 21.23
N GLY A 87 -16.12 7.72 21.77
CA GLY A 87 -17.54 7.64 21.41
C GLY A 87 -17.86 6.62 20.32
N LEU A 88 -16.86 6.10 19.59
CA LEU A 88 -17.07 5.01 18.64
C LEU A 88 -16.91 3.62 19.27
N PRO A 89 -17.61 2.59 18.75
CA PRO A 89 -17.44 1.20 19.19
C PRO A 89 -15.98 0.73 19.11
N GLY A 90 -15.55 0.01 20.14
CA GLY A 90 -14.20 -0.57 20.20
C GLY A 90 -13.08 0.44 20.51
N PHE A 91 -13.39 1.71 20.77
CA PHE A 91 -12.40 2.67 21.22
C PHE A 91 -11.78 2.26 22.57
N LEU A 92 -10.45 2.29 22.61
CA LEU A 92 -9.65 2.14 23.83
C LEU A 92 -8.62 3.26 23.83
N ASP A 93 -8.24 3.81 24.98
CA ASP A 93 -7.09 4.72 25.03
C ASP A 93 -5.88 4.09 24.31
N ALA A 94 -5.10 4.87 23.56
CA ALA A 94 -4.04 4.33 22.70
C ALA A 94 -3.08 3.36 23.43
N LYS A 95 -2.78 3.60 24.71
CA LYS A 95 -1.99 2.68 25.55
C LYS A 95 -2.69 1.32 25.72
N LYS A 96 -3.98 1.33 26.09
CA LYS A 96 -4.79 0.11 26.23
C LYS A 96 -4.98 -0.60 24.89
N ALA A 97 -5.10 0.15 23.79
CA ALA A 97 -5.14 -0.42 22.45
C ALA A 97 -3.84 -1.16 22.11
N ILE A 98 -2.68 -0.58 22.41
CA ILE A 98 -1.38 -1.24 22.24
C ILE A 98 -1.30 -2.53 23.09
N ASP A 99 -1.70 -2.46 24.37
CA ASP A 99 -1.67 -3.62 25.26
C ASP A 99 -2.64 -4.73 24.78
N PHE A 100 -3.81 -4.34 24.26
CA PHE A 100 -4.78 -5.27 23.68
C PHE A 100 -4.24 -5.93 22.41
N LEU A 101 -3.69 -5.16 21.47
CA LEU A 101 -3.13 -5.65 20.22
C LEU A 101 -1.93 -6.58 20.42
N ARG A 102 -1.18 -6.40 21.51
CA ARG A 102 -0.01 -7.23 21.87
C ARG A 102 -0.35 -8.45 22.71
N ARG A 103 -1.62 -8.68 23.03
CA ARG A 103 -2.04 -9.80 23.86
C ARG A 103 -1.64 -11.13 23.19
N PRO A 104 -0.96 -12.04 23.90
CA PRO A 104 -0.61 -13.34 23.35
C PRO A 104 -1.87 -14.15 23.07
N ASP A 105 -1.81 -14.97 22.04
CA ASP A 105 -2.87 -15.91 21.66
C ASP A 105 -2.23 -17.28 21.41
N ARG A 106 -2.50 -18.24 22.29
CA ARG A 106 -1.92 -19.58 22.19
C ARG A 106 -2.43 -20.36 20.98
N ALA A 107 -3.65 -20.08 20.51
CA ALA A 107 -4.22 -20.80 19.38
C ALA A 107 -3.51 -20.45 18.06
N LEU A 108 -3.00 -19.22 17.97
CA LEU A 108 -2.28 -18.71 16.81
C LEU A 108 -0.77 -18.62 17.01
N ASP A 109 -0.23 -19.18 18.12
CA ASP A 109 1.16 -18.98 18.54
C ASP A 109 1.61 -17.50 18.41
N ARG A 110 0.75 -16.59 18.90
CA ARG A 110 0.91 -15.15 18.70
C ARG A 110 1.86 -14.55 19.73
N HIS A 111 2.88 -13.86 19.23
CA HIS A 111 3.89 -13.16 20.05
C HIS A 111 4.10 -11.73 19.56
N ALA A 112 4.41 -10.80 20.47
CA ALA A 112 4.67 -9.41 20.15
C ALA A 112 6.02 -8.93 20.68
N THR A 113 6.72 -8.11 19.90
CA THR A 113 7.98 -7.50 20.32
C THR A 113 7.76 -6.36 21.34
N PRO A 114 8.82 -5.87 21.99
CA PRO A 114 8.74 -4.67 22.82
C PRO A 114 8.31 -3.44 22.01
N VAL A 115 7.53 -2.58 22.64
CA VAL A 115 7.05 -1.32 22.05
C VAL A 115 8.21 -0.34 21.89
N ARG A 116 8.31 0.29 20.72
CA ARG A 116 9.32 1.31 20.39
C ARG A 116 8.65 2.66 20.12
N PRO A 117 9.29 3.80 20.45
CA PRO A 117 8.85 5.11 19.97
C PRO A 117 8.99 5.19 18.45
N LEU A 118 8.06 5.89 17.81
CA LEU A 118 8.06 6.18 16.39
C LEU A 118 7.57 7.62 16.18
N ARG A 119 8.09 8.34 15.18
CA ARG A 119 7.57 9.67 14.81
C ARG A 119 7.01 9.62 13.39
N VAL A 120 5.77 10.06 13.21
CA VAL A 120 5.06 10.08 11.92
C VAL A 120 4.41 11.45 11.78
N SER A 121 4.76 12.19 10.73
CA SER A 121 4.25 13.55 10.49
C SER A 121 4.30 14.46 11.72
N GLY A 122 5.43 14.42 12.44
CA GLY A 122 5.63 15.20 13.67
C GLY A 122 4.99 14.62 14.94
N LEU A 123 4.03 13.70 14.81
CA LEU A 123 3.32 13.07 15.92
C LEU A 123 4.14 11.93 16.54
N LEU A 124 4.13 11.84 17.88
CA LEU A 124 4.78 10.76 18.62
C LEU A 124 3.85 9.55 18.70
N GLY A 125 4.15 8.53 17.91
CA GLY A 125 3.49 7.24 17.93
C GLY A 125 4.30 6.16 18.64
N ARG A 126 3.77 4.95 18.58
CA ARG A 126 4.39 3.72 19.07
C ARG A 126 4.35 2.66 17.99
N SER A 127 5.40 1.87 17.88
CA SER A 127 5.41 0.71 17.00
C SER A 127 5.84 -0.56 17.72
N PHE A 128 5.43 -1.68 17.17
CA PHE A 128 5.84 -3.03 17.57
C PHE A 128 5.59 -3.98 16.42
N GLU A 129 6.16 -5.17 16.53
CA GLU A 129 5.96 -6.26 15.59
C GLU A 129 5.16 -7.36 16.29
N LEU A 130 4.34 -8.08 15.51
CA LEU A 130 3.56 -9.22 15.96
C LEU A 130 3.76 -10.36 14.97
N PHE A 131 3.91 -11.56 15.51
CA PHE A 131 4.07 -12.78 14.74
C PHE A 131 2.94 -13.72 15.14
N GLU A 132 2.35 -14.40 14.18
CA GLU A 132 1.35 -15.43 14.43
C GLU A 132 1.41 -16.51 13.35
N THR A 133 1.10 -17.74 13.74
CA THR A 133 1.04 -18.89 12.84
C THR A 133 -0.42 -19.15 12.47
N ARG A 134 -0.70 -19.25 11.17
CA ARG A 134 -2.02 -19.57 10.63
C ARG A 134 -1.95 -20.77 9.70
N LEU A 135 -3.02 -21.54 9.60
CA LEU A 135 -3.17 -22.52 8.52
C LEU A 135 -3.67 -21.81 7.26
N LEU A 136 -2.91 -21.89 6.17
CA LEU A 136 -3.23 -21.25 4.89
C LEU A 136 -3.09 -22.24 3.72
N PRO A 137 -3.88 -22.10 2.65
CA PRO A 137 -5.03 -21.19 2.52
C PRO A 137 -6.22 -21.64 3.42
N LEU A 138 -6.98 -20.69 3.96
CA LEU A 138 -8.07 -20.98 4.93
C LEU A 138 -9.20 -21.83 4.34
N GLU A 139 -9.46 -21.69 3.04
CA GLU A 139 -10.64 -22.26 2.38
C GLU A 139 -10.32 -23.48 1.50
N GLN A 140 -9.05 -23.89 1.40
CA GLN A 140 -8.62 -24.94 0.48
C GLN A 140 -7.62 -25.89 1.15
N LEU A 141 -7.73 -27.18 0.82
CA LEU A 141 -6.76 -28.19 1.24
C LEU A 141 -5.86 -28.57 0.05
N PRO A 142 -4.55 -28.86 0.28
CA PRO A 142 -3.91 -28.88 1.59
C PRO A 142 -3.59 -27.47 2.12
N ALA A 143 -3.84 -27.27 3.41
CA ALA A 143 -3.40 -26.08 4.14
C ALA A 143 -2.13 -26.38 4.94
N SER A 144 -1.21 -25.43 5.00
CA SER A 144 0.04 -25.52 5.76
C SER A 144 0.16 -24.40 6.79
N PRO A 145 0.85 -24.65 7.92
CA PRO A 145 1.19 -23.59 8.86
C PRO A 145 2.10 -22.55 8.20
N GLU A 146 1.70 -21.29 8.26
CA GLU A 146 2.41 -20.14 7.73
C GLU A 146 2.59 -19.10 8.83
N VAL A 147 3.80 -18.55 8.94
CA VAL A 147 4.12 -17.50 9.92
C VAL A 147 3.87 -16.15 9.27
N ILE A 148 2.86 -15.44 9.79
CA ILE A 148 2.51 -14.10 9.37
C ILE A 148 3.19 -13.10 10.28
N HIS A 149 3.91 -12.17 9.67
CA HIS A 149 4.56 -11.06 10.32
C HIS A 149 3.70 -9.81 10.15
N HIS A 150 3.53 -9.09 11.25
CA HIS A 150 2.86 -7.81 11.28
C HIS A 150 3.78 -6.73 11.80
N TYR A 151 3.88 -5.61 11.10
CA TYR A 151 4.42 -4.37 11.66
C TYR A 151 3.25 -3.47 12.01
N VAL A 152 3.11 -3.10 13.29
CA VAL A 152 2.02 -2.27 13.78
C VAL A 152 2.56 -0.91 14.22
N ALA A 153 1.92 0.17 13.80
CA ALA A 153 2.12 1.51 14.29
C ALA A 153 0.81 2.08 14.84
N VAL A 154 0.86 2.66 16.03
CA VAL A 154 -0.25 3.36 16.69
C VAL A 154 0.12 4.82 16.80
N ILE A 155 -0.58 5.68 16.07
CA ILE A 155 -0.25 7.11 15.91
C ILE A 155 -1.37 7.96 16.51
N PRO A 156 -1.18 8.53 17.72
CA PRO A 156 -2.13 9.47 18.31
C PRO A 156 -2.30 10.72 17.44
N SER A 157 -3.53 11.18 17.28
CA SER A 157 -3.87 12.43 16.58
C SER A 157 -5.10 13.02 17.24
N GLY A 158 -5.09 14.30 17.64
CA GLY A 158 -6.21 14.90 18.37
C GLY A 158 -6.69 14.06 19.57
N ALA A 159 -7.98 13.75 19.62
CA ALA A 159 -8.59 12.91 20.66
C ALA A 159 -8.52 11.40 20.37
N GLY A 160 -8.11 11.00 19.17
CA GLY A 160 -8.11 9.62 18.70
C GLY A 160 -6.71 9.11 18.35
N TYR A 161 -6.66 8.00 17.60
CA TYR A 161 -5.43 7.45 17.07
C TYR A 161 -5.66 6.59 15.82
N TYR A 162 -4.64 6.54 14.97
CA TYR A 162 -4.58 5.58 13.87
C TYR A 162 -3.92 4.29 14.33
N VAL A 163 -4.44 3.16 13.88
CA VAL A 163 -3.72 1.87 13.86
C VAL A 163 -3.39 1.56 12.41
N ILE A 164 -2.10 1.51 12.12
CA ILE A 164 -1.56 1.19 10.81
C ILE A 164 -0.85 -0.17 10.93
N ARG A 165 -1.21 -1.15 10.10
CA ARG A 165 -0.64 -2.49 10.15
C ARG A 165 -0.17 -2.94 8.76
N LEU A 166 1.11 -3.26 8.61
CA LEU A 166 1.61 -4.11 7.54
C LEU A 166 1.41 -5.56 7.95
N SER A 167 0.98 -6.42 7.02
CA SER A 167 0.93 -7.87 7.18
C SER A 167 1.58 -8.53 5.97
N SER A 168 2.50 -9.46 6.18
CA SER A 168 3.14 -10.27 5.13
C SER A 168 3.59 -11.61 5.69
N THR A 169 3.98 -12.55 4.83
CA THR A 169 4.69 -13.76 5.26
C THR A 169 6.13 -13.42 5.62
N ARG A 170 6.75 -14.28 6.45
CA ARG A 170 8.10 -14.07 6.99
C ARG A 170 9.20 -13.91 5.93
N ASP A 171 9.08 -14.62 4.82
CA ASP A 171 10.06 -14.67 3.72
C ASP A 171 10.19 -13.33 2.97
N VAL A 172 9.10 -12.57 2.84
CA VAL A 172 9.05 -11.27 2.13
C VAL A 172 8.93 -10.07 3.07
N TYR A 173 8.88 -10.31 4.39
CA TYR A 173 8.66 -9.25 5.38
C TYR A 173 9.74 -8.17 5.38
N LEU A 174 11.00 -8.56 5.22
CA LEU A 174 12.10 -7.59 5.25
C LEU A 174 12.06 -6.64 4.06
N ASP A 175 11.62 -7.12 2.90
CA ASP A 175 11.41 -6.29 1.72
C ASP A 175 10.33 -5.26 2.05
N PHE A 176 9.11 -5.72 2.40
CA PHE A 176 7.96 -4.83 2.65
C PHE A 176 8.09 -3.90 3.86
N ARG A 177 9.05 -4.15 4.76
CA ARG A 177 9.33 -3.25 5.88
C ARG A 177 9.85 -1.89 5.41
N ASP A 178 10.58 -1.85 4.30
CA ASP A 178 11.07 -0.60 3.73
C ASP A 178 9.93 0.18 3.05
N GLU A 179 9.03 -0.49 2.33
CA GLU A 179 7.78 0.10 1.84
C GLU A 179 6.94 0.66 2.99
N PHE A 180 6.83 -0.08 4.10
CA PHE A 180 6.09 0.40 5.27
C PHE A 180 6.72 1.64 5.89
N SER A 181 8.04 1.65 6.00
CA SER A 181 8.78 2.81 6.52
C SER A 181 8.59 4.03 5.62
N ARG A 182 8.52 3.85 4.30
CA ARG A 182 8.18 4.92 3.35
C ARG A 182 6.73 5.36 3.48
N PHE A 183 5.79 4.43 3.58
CA PHE A 183 4.37 4.72 3.80
C PHE A 183 4.19 5.62 5.03
N LEU A 184 4.80 5.25 6.15
CA LEU A 184 4.74 6.03 7.39
C LEU A 184 5.40 7.41 7.27
N LYS A 185 6.48 7.56 6.48
CA LYS A 185 7.10 8.87 6.25
C LYS A 185 6.18 9.84 5.50
N ASN A 186 5.37 9.30 4.58
CA ASN A 186 4.44 10.09 3.77
C ASN A 186 3.02 10.13 4.35
N PHE A 187 2.76 9.45 5.46
CA PHE A 187 1.44 9.37 6.07
C PHE A 187 1.05 10.70 6.72
N GLN A 188 0.03 11.35 6.19
CA GLN A 188 -0.51 12.62 6.67
C GLN A 188 -1.91 12.39 7.21
N PRO A 189 -2.10 12.44 8.55
CA PRO A 189 -3.43 12.58 9.12
C PRO A 189 -4.10 13.83 8.53
N LEU A 190 -5.25 13.67 7.89
CA LEU A 190 -6.00 14.82 7.37
C LEU A 190 -6.94 15.40 8.42
N GLY A 191 -7.26 14.61 9.44
CA GLY A 191 -7.96 15.05 10.64
C GLY A 191 -9.40 15.49 10.43
N ARG A 192 -10.18 15.34 11.49
CA ARG A 192 -11.26 16.25 11.86
C ARG A 192 -10.81 16.99 13.12
#